data_AF-A0A933LEH2-F1
#
_entry.id   AF-A0A933LEH2-F1
#
_cell.length_a   1.000
_cell.length_b   1.000
_cell.length_c   1.000
_cell.angle_alpha   90.00
_cell.angle_beta   90.00
_cell.angle_gamma   90.00
#
_symmetry.space_group_name_H-M   'P 1'
#
loop_
_entity.id
_entity.type
_entity.pdbx_description
1 polymer ?
#
loop_
_entity_poly.entity_id
_entity_poly.type
_entity_poly.pdbx_seq_one_letter_code
_entity_poly.pdbx_strand_id
1 'polypeptide(L)'
;MANIDPGATSRASRVAQIVRDWWPAPAFVAGALLAQQLLLSSRYDVGGHAAEHLAGATAPLMAAAVLSILFWATPRARRQIDLLVTAGLWFATTLLVMVGNLRVVDDLVAAGYSRAPTGSVPDVADHSLANSSVWYAELAALLLVAAWRRRRHVGNRATIGAVAATVIIPPWIIPGAGVIVLAIVRLAQRGRGANHR
;
A
#
# COMPACT_ATOMS: atom_id res chain seq x y z
N MET A 1 31.39 -31.70 34.66
CA MET A 1 30.07 -31.66 34.01
C MET A 1 29.75 -30.21 33.69
N ALA A 2 29.79 -29.83 32.40
CA ALA A 2 29.55 -28.45 31.98
C ALA A 2 28.04 -28.16 31.99
N ASN A 3 27.65 -27.13 32.74
CA ASN A 3 26.29 -26.63 32.83
C ASN A 3 25.96 -25.89 31.54
N ILE A 4 25.25 -26.55 30.61
CA ILE A 4 24.78 -25.91 29.37
C ILE A 4 23.59 -25.03 29.76
N ASP A 5 23.84 -23.72 29.75
CA ASP A 5 22.91 -22.68 30.11
C ASP A 5 21.66 -22.72 29.19
N PRO A 6 20.48 -23.12 29.67
CA PRO A 6 19.28 -23.32 28.83
C PRO A 6 18.70 -22.00 28.27
N GLY A 7 19.22 -20.85 28.71
CA GLY A 7 18.78 -19.53 28.27
C GLY A 7 19.22 -19.14 26.86
N ALA A 8 20.39 -19.61 26.40
CA ALA A 8 21.01 -19.16 25.14
C ALA A 8 20.27 -19.66 23.88
N THR A 9 19.75 -20.88 23.92
CA THR A 9 19.00 -21.49 22.80
C THR A 9 17.62 -20.85 22.59
N SER A 10 17.01 -20.31 23.65
CA SER A 10 15.69 -19.66 23.59
C SER A 10 15.73 -18.27 22.95
N ARG A 11 16.82 -17.50 23.18
CA ARG A 11 17.02 -16.18 22.58
C ARG A 11 17.42 -16.29 21.12
N ALA A 12 18.34 -17.19 20.78
CA ALA A 12 18.74 -17.43 19.40
C ALA A 12 17.56 -17.93 18.53
N SER A 13 16.70 -18.80 19.06
CA SER A 13 15.49 -19.24 18.34
C SER A 13 14.45 -18.13 18.17
N ARG A 14 14.25 -17.27 19.20
CA ARG A 14 13.39 -16.06 19.07
C ARG A 14 13.93 -15.09 18.02
N VAL A 15 15.23 -14.80 18.03
CA VAL A 15 15.84 -13.88 17.06
C VAL A 15 15.76 -14.46 15.65
N ALA A 16 16.06 -15.75 15.47
CA ALA A 16 15.92 -16.42 14.18
C ALA A 16 14.46 -16.42 13.69
N GLN A 17 13.49 -16.59 14.58
CA GLN A 17 12.07 -16.55 14.25
C GLN A 17 11.59 -15.14 13.90
N ILE A 18 12.08 -14.11 14.59
CA ILE A 18 11.83 -12.70 14.25
C ILE A 18 12.42 -12.38 12.87
N VAL A 19 13.68 -12.75 12.60
CA VAL A 19 14.31 -12.52 11.29
C VAL A 19 13.57 -13.27 10.18
N ARG A 20 13.21 -14.53 10.42
CA ARG A 20 12.45 -15.36 9.48
C ARG A 20 11.01 -14.86 9.27
N ASP A 21 10.42 -14.21 10.26
CA ASP A 21 9.12 -13.57 10.13
C ASP A 21 9.21 -12.21 9.42
N TRP A 22 10.32 -11.49 9.58
CA TRP A 22 10.49 -10.13 9.05
C TRP A 22 10.86 -10.10 7.57
N TRP A 23 11.68 -11.02 7.05
CA TRP A 23 12.20 -10.96 5.68
C TRP A 23 11.15 -10.83 4.54
N PRO A 24 9.91 -11.34 4.63
CA PRO A 24 8.94 -11.20 3.55
C PRO A 24 8.55 -9.73 3.30
N ALA A 25 8.52 -8.89 4.34
CA ALA A 25 8.17 -7.48 4.19
C ALA A 25 9.22 -6.66 3.41
N PRO A 26 10.51 -6.62 3.78
CA PRO A 26 11.54 -5.95 3.00
C PRO A 26 11.79 -6.63 1.66
N ALA A 27 11.69 -7.96 1.53
CA ALA A 27 11.82 -8.62 0.23
C ALA A 27 10.71 -8.21 -0.74
N PHE A 28 9.48 -8.09 -0.24
CA PHE A 28 8.35 -7.66 -1.04
C PHE A 28 8.42 -6.17 -1.38
N VAL A 29 8.81 -5.31 -0.43
CA VAL A 29 9.06 -3.88 -0.68
C VAL A 29 10.17 -3.70 -1.72
N ALA A 30 11.30 -4.40 -1.57
CA ALA A 30 12.41 -4.34 -2.51
C ALA A 30 12.01 -4.84 -3.90
N GLY A 31 11.28 -5.96 -3.99
CA GLY A 31 10.77 -6.48 -5.25
C GLY A 31 9.80 -5.51 -5.93
N ALA A 32 8.94 -4.84 -5.16
CA ALA A 32 7.98 -3.91 -5.71
C ALA A 32 8.65 -2.57 -6.10
N LEU A 33 9.68 -2.10 -5.37
CA LEU A 33 10.53 -0.98 -5.79
C LEU A 33 11.30 -1.30 -7.07
N LEU A 34 11.85 -2.51 -7.18
CA LEU A 34 12.51 -2.97 -8.39
C LEU A 34 11.55 -3.04 -9.57
N ALA A 35 10.32 -3.52 -9.36
CA ALA A 35 9.28 -3.52 -10.37
C ALA A 35 8.92 -2.09 -10.81
N GLN A 36 8.76 -1.14 -9.88
CA GLN A 36 8.56 0.27 -10.21
C GLN A 36 9.72 0.81 -11.07
N GLN A 37 10.96 0.59 -10.64
CA GLN A 37 12.13 1.08 -11.35
C GLN A 37 12.24 0.49 -12.77
N LEU A 38 12.00 -0.81 -12.91
CA LEU A 38 12.13 -1.51 -14.19
C LEU A 38 10.96 -1.23 -15.13
N LEU A 39 9.74 -1.10 -14.63
CA LEU A 39 8.54 -0.98 -15.48
C LEU A 39 8.17 0.46 -15.81
N LEU A 40 8.43 1.41 -14.90
CA LEU A 40 8.00 2.80 -15.03
C LEU A 40 9.19 3.70 -15.38
N SER A 41 10.20 3.76 -14.52
CA SER A 41 11.33 4.69 -14.66
C SER A 41 12.23 4.38 -15.87
N SER A 42 12.30 3.13 -16.31
CA SER A 42 13.14 2.75 -17.47
C SER A 42 12.45 2.98 -18.82
N ARG A 43 11.11 3.02 -18.83
CA ARG A 43 10.28 3.01 -20.03
C ARG A 43 9.76 4.39 -20.41
N TYR A 44 9.57 5.27 -19.42
CA TYR A 44 9.01 6.60 -19.61
C TYR A 44 10.00 7.69 -19.19
N ASP A 45 10.54 8.42 -20.17
CA ASP A 45 11.26 9.68 -19.95
C ASP A 45 10.30 10.85 -20.20
N VAL A 46 9.49 11.16 -19.19
CA VAL A 46 8.42 12.15 -19.27
C VAL A 46 8.57 13.22 -18.19
N GLY A 47 8.07 14.42 -18.47
CA GLY A 47 8.11 15.58 -17.57
C GLY A 47 6.75 16.27 -17.51
N GLY A 48 6.67 17.35 -16.72
CA GLY A 48 5.44 18.15 -16.61
C GLY A 48 4.23 17.30 -16.19
N HIS A 49 3.10 17.46 -16.88
CA HIS A 49 1.85 16.80 -16.52
C HIS A 49 1.92 15.27 -16.62
N ALA A 50 2.61 14.74 -17.62
CA ALA A 50 2.80 13.30 -17.77
C ALA A 50 3.59 12.70 -16.60
N ALA A 51 4.53 13.44 -16.01
CA ALA A 51 5.26 12.99 -14.82
C ALA A 51 4.37 12.91 -13.57
N GLU A 52 3.36 13.79 -13.44
CA GLU A 52 2.38 13.74 -12.35
C GLU A 52 1.56 12.44 -12.42
N HIS A 53 1.10 12.08 -13.62
CA HIS A 53 0.41 10.80 -13.86
C HIS A 53 1.34 9.60 -13.63
N LEU A 54 2.58 9.66 -14.10
CA LEU A 54 3.55 8.58 -13.87
C LEU A 54 3.83 8.38 -12.37
N ALA A 55 3.88 9.44 -11.58
CA ALA A 55 3.97 9.36 -10.12
C ALA A 55 2.73 8.70 -9.52
N GLY A 56 1.52 9.08 -9.98
CA GLY A 56 0.26 8.44 -9.60
C GLY A 56 0.21 6.94 -9.93
N ALA A 57 0.90 6.50 -10.98
CA ALA A 57 0.97 5.10 -11.37
C ALA A 57 1.71 4.20 -10.36
N THR A 58 2.36 4.78 -9.35
CA THR A 58 3.07 4.04 -8.29
C THR A 58 2.15 3.57 -7.15
N ALA A 59 0.86 3.93 -7.17
CA ALA A 59 -0.10 3.58 -6.12
C ALA A 59 -0.13 2.09 -5.72
N PRO A 60 -0.02 1.11 -6.65
CA PRO A 60 0.05 -0.31 -6.30
C PRO A 60 1.20 -0.65 -5.37
N LEU A 61 2.38 -0.03 -5.53
CA LEU A 61 3.55 -0.30 -4.71
C LEU A 61 3.25 -0.02 -3.23
N MET A 62 2.73 1.17 -2.97
CA MET A 62 2.36 1.61 -1.62
C MET A 62 1.31 0.66 -1.03
N ALA A 63 0.27 0.33 -1.79
CA ALA A 63 -0.76 -0.60 -1.35
C ALA A 63 -0.18 -1.97 -1.00
N ALA A 64 0.70 -2.49 -1.85
CA ALA A 64 1.37 -3.77 -1.65
C ALA A 64 2.20 -3.77 -0.35
N ALA A 65 3.01 -2.74 -0.14
CA ALA A 65 3.83 -2.58 1.06
C ALA A 65 2.97 -2.50 2.33
N VAL A 66 1.91 -1.68 2.30
CA VAL A 66 0.99 -1.49 3.42
C VAL A 66 0.26 -2.78 3.76
N LEU A 67 -0.28 -3.50 2.77
CA LEU A 67 -0.94 -4.79 2.99
C LEU A 67 0.03 -5.82 3.58
N SER A 68 1.26 -5.86 3.08
CA SER A 68 2.29 -6.76 3.60
C SER A 68 2.57 -6.51 5.08
N ILE A 69 2.79 -5.25 5.47
CA ILE A 69 2.99 -4.84 6.86
C ILE A 69 1.75 -5.19 7.70
N LEU A 70 0.56 -4.89 7.20
CA LEU A 70 -0.70 -5.06 7.91
C LEU A 70 -1.01 -6.54 8.22
N PHE A 71 -0.89 -7.41 7.23
CA PHE A 71 -1.07 -8.86 7.38
C PHE A 71 0.11 -9.53 8.10
N TRP A 72 1.32 -8.98 8.00
CA TRP A 72 2.44 -9.38 8.83
C TRP A 72 2.19 -9.09 10.30
N ALA A 73 1.76 -7.86 10.62
CA ALA A 73 1.47 -7.44 11.99
C ALA A 73 0.30 -8.21 12.60
N THR A 74 -0.58 -8.80 11.77
CA THR A 74 -1.80 -9.48 12.21
C THR A 74 -1.96 -10.87 11.57
N PRO A 75 -1.22 -11.90 12.02
CA PRO A 75 -1.22 -13.22 11.37
C PRO A 75 -2.60 -13.89 11.32
N ARG A 76 -3.46 -13.63 12.33
CA ARG A 76 -4.85 -14.13 12.35
C ARG A 76 -5.70 -13.61 11.20
N ALA A 77 -5.42 -12.40 10.69
CA ALA A 77 -6.14 -11.82 9.56
C ALA A 77 -5.95 -12.61 8.26
N ARG A 78 -4.80 -13.28 8.10
CA ARG A 78 -4.47 -14.08 6.91
C ARG A 78 -5.39 -15.28 6.67
N ARG A 79 -6.17 -15.68 7.69
CA ARG A 79 -7.14 -16.79 7.62
C ARG A 79 -8.58 -16.31 7.49
N GLN A 80 -8.81 -15.00 7.39
CA GLN A 80 -10.15 -14.40 7.37
C GLN A 80 -10.45 -13.93 5.95
N ILE A 81 -11.32 -14.68 5.25
CA ILE A 81 -11.62 -14.47 3.83
C ILE A 81 -12.11 -13.05 3.55
N ASP A 82 -12.95 -12.47 4.41
CA ASP A 82 -13.44 -11.10 4.25
C ASP A 82 -12.32 -10.05 4.25
N LEU A 83 -11.27 -10.24 5.06
CA LEU A 83 -10.11 -9.36 5.07
C LEU A 83 -9.25 -9.54 3.82
N LEU A 84 -9.10 -10.79 3.35
CA LEU A 84 -8.36 -11.07 2.11
C LEU A 84 -9.09 -10.48 0.89
N VAL A 85 -10.41 -10.63 0.83
CA VAL A 85 -11.24 -10.09 -0.26
C VAL A 85 -11.20 -8.57 -0.28
N THR A 86 -11.42 -7.92 0.86
CA THR A 86 -11.39 -6.44 0.92
C THR A 86 -9.99 -5.89 0.66
N ALA A 87 -8.93 -6.57 1.10
CA ALA A 87 -7.55 -6.20 0.78
C ALA A 87 -7.23 -6.40 -0.70
N GLY A 88 -7.63 -7.52 -1.28
CA GLY A 88 -7.48 -7.82 -2.71
C GLY A 88 -8.25 -6.81 -3.57
N LEU A 89 -9.47 -6.45 -3.16
CA LEU A 89 -10.27 -5.42 -3.82
C LEU A 89 -9.56 -4.06 -3.81
N TRP A 90 -9.06 -3.62 -2.64
CA TRP A 90 -8.32 -2.37 -2.53
C TRP A 90 -7.05 -2.37 -3.39
N PHE A 91 -6.30 -3.47 -3.39
CA PHE A 91 -5.13 -3.61 -4.26
C PHE A 91 -5.50 -3.61 -5.75
N ALA A 92 -6.58 -4.29 -6.13
CA ALA A 92 -7.05 -4.28 -7.52
C ALA A 92 -7.44 -2.86 -7.97
N THR A 93 -8.07 -2.07 -7.10
CA THR A 93 -8.40 -0.68 -7.42
C THR A 93 -7.17 0.21 -7.57
N THR A 94 -6.08 -0.03 -6.83
CA THR A 94 -4.83 0.71 -7.07
C THR A 94 -4.14 0.29 -8.37
N LEU A 95 -4.30 -0.97 -8.82
CA LEU A 95 -3.89 -1.36 -10.17
C LEU A 95 -4.70 -0.63 -11.24
N LEU A 96 -5.99 -0.38 -11.03
CA LEU A 96 -6.78 0.45 -11.95
C LEU A 96 -6.30 1.90 -11.98
N VAL A 97 -5.90 2.47 -10.83
CA VAL A 97 -5.24 3.79 -10.76
C VAL A 97 -3.97 3.78 -11.61
N MET A 98 -3.13 2.76 -11.48
CA MET A 98 -1.93 2.62 -12.30
C MET A 98 -2.25 2.55 -13.79
N VAL A 99 -3.19 1.70 -14.20
CA VAL A 99 -3.58 1.56 -15.60
C VAL A 99 -4.16 2.87 -16.16
N GLY A 100 -5.04 3.54 -15.40
CA GLY A 100 -5.62 4.82 -15.81
C GLY A 100 -4.55 5.88 -16.02
N ASN A 101 -3.61 6.02 -15.08
CA ASN A 101 -2.52 6.98 -15.19
C ASN A 101 -1.57 6.66 -16.35
N LEU A 102 -1.22 5.38 -16.57
CA LEU A 102 -0.35 4.98 -17.67
C LEU A 102 -0.98 5.26 -19.04
N ARG A 103 -2.31 5.06 -19.18
CA ARG A 103 -3.02 5.43 -20.41
C ARG A 103 -2.93 6.92 -20.69
N VAL A 104 -3.12 7.77 -19.68
CA VAL A 104 -2.94 9.22 -19.83
C VAL A 104 -1.51 9.56 -20.26
N VAL A 105 -0.49 8.92 -19.66
CA VAL A 105 0.90 9.12 -20.07
C VAL A 105 1.12 8.72 -21.53
N ASP A 106 0.62 7.55 -21.95
CA ASP A 106 0.74 7.05 -23.32
C ASP A 106 0.06 8.00 -24.32
N ASP A 107 -1.15 8.48 -24.02
CA ASP A 107 -1.89 9.44 -24.86
C ASP A 107 -1.12 10.76 -25.00
N LEU A 108 -0.59 11.30 -23.90
CA LEU A 108 0.21 12.53 -23.91
C LEU A 108 1.51 12.38 -24.69
N VAL A 109 2.19 11.23 -24.57
CA VAL A 109 3.39 10.92 -25.35
C VAL A 109 3.03 10.83 -26.84
N ALA A 110 1.97 10.10 -27.19
CA ALA A 110 1.52 9.94 -28.57
C ALA A 110 1.11 11.27 -29.22
N ALA A 111 0.53 12.19 -28.44
CA ALA A 111 0.15 13.52 -28.89
C ALA A 111 1.30 14.54 -28.92
N GLY A 112 2.52 14.16 -28.49
CA GLY A 112 3.70 15.03 -28.49
C GLY A 112 3.83 15.97 -27.28
N TYR A 113 3.05 15.74 -26.22
CA TYR A 113 2.98 16.56 -25.01
C TYR A 113 3.71 15.92 -23.81
N SER A 114 4.67 15.03 -24.04
CA SER A 114 5.37 14.24 -23.01
C SER A 114 6.10 15.05 -21.92
N ARG A 115 6.34 16.35 -22.14
CA ARG A 115 7.02 17.25 -21.19
C ARG A 115 6.26 18.56 -20.96
N ALA A 116 5.05 18.69 -21.49
CA ALA A 116 4.28 19.92 -21.40
C ALA A 116 3.80 20.15 -19.95
N PRO A 117 3.85 21.40 -19.45
CA PRO A 117 3.28 21.73 -18.15
C PRO A 117 1.76 21.60 -18.17
N THR A 118 1.17 21.26 -17.02
CA THR A 118 -0.26 20.93 -16.86
C THR A 118 -1.21 22.00 -17.43
N GLY A 119 -0.87 23.29 -17.29
CA GLY A 119 -1.70 24.38 -17.81
C GLY A 119 -1.65 24.58 -19.34
N SER A 120 -0.76 23.90 -20.06
CA SER A 120 -0.60 24.05 -21.51
C SER A 120 -0.96 22.79 -22.31
N VAL A 121 -1.41 21.73 -21.63
CA VAL A 121 -1.80 20.47 -22.27
C VAL A 121 -3.23 20.63 -22.80
N PRO A 122 -3.48 20.47 -24.11
CA PRO A 122 -4.84 20.43 -24.65
C PRO A 122 -5.55 19.15 -24.19
N ASP A 123 -6.88 19.12 -24.25
CA ASP A 123 -7.68 17.94 -23.89
C ASP A 123 -7.52 16.83 -24.94
N VAL A 124 -6.45 16.04 -24.80
CA VAL A 124 -6.05 14.99 -25.76
C VAL A 124 -5.92 13.60 -25.13
N ALA A 125 -6.05 13.50 -23.80
CA ALA A 125 -5.88 12.25 -23.06
C ALA A 125 -7.15 11.91 -22.28
N ASP A 126 -7.55 10.64 -22.29
CA ASP A 126 -8.74 10.19 -21.54
C ASP A 126 -8.42 10.01 -20.05
N HIS A 127 -8.88 10.95 -19.24
CA HIS A 127 -8.71 10.94 -17.79
C HIS A 127 -9.78 10.13 -17.04
N SER A 128 -10.77 9.56 -17.73
CA SER A 128 -11.95 8.94 -17.11
C SER A 128 -11.56 7.85 -16.12
N LEU A 129 -10.73 6.89 -16.53
CA LEU A 129 -10.29 5.79 -15.69
C LEU A 129 -9.40 6.27 -14.54
N ALA A 130 -8.47 7.19 -14.81
CA ALA A 130 -7.60 7.77 -13.78
C ALA A 130 -8.42 8.47 -12.69
N ASN A 131 -9.47 9.20 -13.07
CA ASN A 131 -10.34 9.92 -12.15
C ASN A 131 -11.26 8.97 -11.37
N SER A 132 -11.92 8.02 -12.03
CA SER A 132 -12.88 7.13 -11.37
C SER A 132 -12.21 6.10 -10.46
N SER A 133 -11.05 5.58 -10.86
CA SER A 133 -10.38 4.49 -10.13
C SER A 133 -9.90 4.91 -8.74
N VAL A 134 -9.52 6.18 -8.58
CA VAL A 134 -9.16 6.76 -7.29
C VAL A 134 -10.34 6.67 -6.30
N TRP A 135 -11.56 6.98 -6.75
CA TRP A 135 -12.74 6.85 -5.90
C TRP A 135 -13.11 5.41 -5.57
N TYR A 136 -12.89 4.47 -6.50
CA TYR A 136 -13.04 3.04 -6.20
C TYR A 136 -12.03 2.57 -5.14
N ALA A 137 -10.80 3.09 -5.18
CA ALA A 137 -9.79 2.79 -4.17
C ALA A 137 -10.17 3.35 -2.79
N GLU A 138 -10.74 4.55 -2.71
CA GLU A 138 -11.26 5.12 -1.47
C GLU A 138 -12.38 4.24 -0.87
N LEU A 139 -13.36 3.86 -1.69
CA LEU A 139 -14.45 3.00 -1.24
C LEU A 139 -13.92 1.64 -0.76
N ALA A 140 -13.01 1.01 -1.50
CA ALA A 140 -12.41 -0.26 -1.13
C ALA A 140 -11.59 -0.15 0.17
N ALA A 141 -10.88 0.97 0.38
CA ALA A 141 -10.17 1.26 1.63
C ALA A 141 -11.12 1.35 2.82
N LEU A 142 -12.25 2.06 2.68
CA LEU A 142 -13.27 2.16 3.73
C LEU A 142 -13.89 0.79 4.06
N LEU A 143 -14.15 -0.05 3.04
CA LEU A 143 -14.62 -1.42 3.24
C LEU A 143 -13.59 -2.26 4.01
N LEU A 144 -12.30 -2.13 3.68
CA LEU A 144 -11.23 -2.79 4.41
C LEU A 144 -11.20 -2.30 5.87
N VAL A 145 -11.26 -0.99 6.13
CA VAL A 145 -11.33 -0.43 7.49
C VAL A 145 -12.53 -0.99 8.28
N ALA A 146 -13.71 -1.04 7.65
CA ALA A 146 -14.90 -1.62 8.26
C ALA A 146 -14.72 -3.11 8.59
N ALA A 147 -14.12 -3.89 7.69
CA ALA A 147 -13.85 -5.31 7.90
C ALA A 147 -12.87 -5.54 9.08
N TRP A 148 -11.81 -4.73 9.17
CA TRP A 148 -10.85 -4.77 10.28
C TRP A 148 -11.50 -4.43 11.63
N ARG A 149 -12.38 -3.43 11.67
CA ARG A 149 -13.19 -3.12 12.85
C ARG A 149 -14.13 -4.27 13.21
N ARG A 150 -14.87 -4.79 12.23
CA ARG A 150 -15.84 -5.88 12.43
C ARG A 150 -15.20 -7.12 13.05
N ARG A 151 -13.99 -7.45 12.61
CA ARG A 151 -13.18 -8.56 13.16
C ARG A 151 -12.46 -8.23 14.47
N ARG A 152 -12.68 -7.04 15.02
CA ARG A 152 -12.10 -6.53 16.28
C ARG A 152 -10.56 -6.51 16.28
N HIS A 153 -9.93 -6.41 15.11
CA HIS A 153 -8.47 -6.23 15.04
C HIS A 153 -8.05 -4.79 15.37
N VAL A 154 -8.98 -3.83 15.24
CA VAL A 154 -8.79 -2.44 15.63
C VAL A 154 -9.99 -1.93 16.43
N GLY A 155 -9.75 -0.97 17.32
CA GLY A 155 -10.80 -0.32 18.12
C GLY A 155 -11.44 0.88 17.41
N ASN A 156 -12.47 1.46 18.05
CA ASN A 156 -13.22 2.61 17.50
C ASN A 156 -12.32 3.82 17.19
N ARG A 157 -11.40 4.18 18.10
CA ARG A 157 -10.49 5.32 17.89
C ARG A 157 -9.63 5.17 16.62
N ALA A 158 -9.05 3.97 16.43
CA ALA A 158 -8.27 3.67 15.24
C ALA A 158 -9.12 3.66 13.96
N THR A 159 -10.36 3.19 14.06
CA THR A 159 -11.31 3.23 12.93
C THR A 159 -11.64 4.67 12.54
N ILE A 160 -11.98 5.53 13.51
CA ILE A 160 -12.28 6.95 13.26
C ILE A 160 -11.07 7.63 12.62
N GLY A 161 -9.87 7.42 13.17
CA GLY A 161 -8.64 7.96 12.59
C GLY A 161 -8.37 7.48 11.16
N ALA A 162 -8.60 6.19 10.87
CA ALA A 162 -8.46 5.65 9.53
C ALA A 162 -9.49 6.24 8.55
N VAL A 163 -10.76 6.33 8.93
CA VAL A 163 -11.81 6.95 8.11
C VAL A 163 -11.49 8.42 7.86
N ALA A 164 -11.12 9.17 8.90
CA ALA A 164 -10.75 10.58 8.76
C ALA A 164 -9.56 10.76 7.83
N ALA A 165 -8.50 9.96 7.97
CA ALA A 165 -7.34 10.01 7.08
C ALA A 165 -7.73 9.74 5.61
N THR A 166 -8.60 8.76 5.38
CA THR A 166 -9.12 8.39 4.04
C THR A 166 -9.89 9.55 3.40
N VAL A 167 -10.69 10.29 4.18
CA VAL A 167 -11.52 11.39 3.66
C VAL A 167 -10.75 12.71 3.53
N ILE A 168 -9.82 12.99 4.45
CA ILE A 168 -9.13 14.29 4.53
C ILE A 168 -7.92 14.34 3.60
N ILE A 169 -7.17 13.23 3.50
CA ILE A 169 -6.00 13.18 2.62
C ILE A 169 -6.50 13.07 1.19
N PRO A 170 -6.12 14.00 0.29
CA PRO A 170 -6.60 13.95 -1.07
C PRO A 170 -6.24 12.61 -1.73
N PRO A 171 -7.21 11.94 -2.39
CA PRO A 171 -7.07 10.55 -2.79
C PRO A 171 -6.11 10.37 -3.98
N TRP A 172 -5.82 11.45 -4.71
CA TRP A 172 -4.76 11.49 -5.74
C TRP A 172 -3.34 11.56 -5.16
N ILE A 173 -3.17 11.86 -3.86
CA ILE A 173 -1.86 11.83 -3.19
C ILE A 173 -1.65 10.44 -2.58
N ILE A 174 -2.62 9.97 -1.78
CA ILE A 174 -2.55 8.66 -1.11
C ILE A 174 -3.95 8.02 -1.14
N PRO A 175 -4.26 7.22 -2.17
CA PRO A 175 -5.57 6.57 -2.25
C PRO A 175 -5.72 5.56 -1.11
N GLY A 176 -6.72 5.77 -0.26
CA GLY A 176 -6.99 4.92 0.89
C GLY A 176 -6.03 5.12 2.06
N ALA A 177 -5.61 6.37 2.34
CA ALA A 177 -4.67 6.69 3.42
C ALA A 177 -5.02 6.08 4.80
N GLY A 178 -6.30 5.80 5.08
CA GLY A 178 -6.71 5.10 6.30
C GLY A 178 -6.14 3.69 6.46
N VAL A 179 -5.83 2.99 5.37
CA VAL A 179 -5.21 1.65 5.45
C VAL A 179 -3.78 1.74 6.02
N ILE A 180 -3.07 2.84 5.76
CA ILE A 180 -1.77 3.14 6.38
C ILE A 180 -1.94 3.30 7.90
N VAL A 181 -2.98 4.02 8.33
CA VAL A 181 -3.29 4.18 9.76
C VAL A 181 -3.53 2.81 10.42
N LEU A 182 -4.27 1.91 9.77
CA LEU A 182 -4.43 0.55 10.27
C LEU A 182 -3.09 -0.18 10.41
N ALA A 183 -2.23 -0.09 9.38
CA ALA A 183 -0.92 -0.75 9.40
C ALA A 183 -0.06 -0.23 10.56
N ILE A 184 0.02 1.08 10.76
CA ILE A 184 0.75 1.71 11.87
C ILE A 184 0.20 1.27 13.22
N VAL A 185 -1.13 1.30 13.41
CA VAL A 185 -1.76 0.89 14.68
C VAL A 185 -1.45 -0.57 14.99
N ARG A 186 -1.55 -1.46 14.00
CA ARG A 186 -1.28 -2.89 14.18
C ARG A 186 0.19 -3.17 14.43
N LEU A 187 1.09 -2.45 13.76
CA LEU A 187 2.53 -2.52 13.99
C LEU A 187 2.87 -2.11 15.43
N ALA A 188 2.36 -0.96 15.88
CA ALA A 188 2.59 -0.46 17.23
C ALA A 188 2.00 -1.37 18.33
N GLN A 189 0.85 -2.00 18.08
CA GLN A 189 0.25 -2.97 19.01
C GLN A 189 1.07 -4.26 19.10
N ARG A 190 1.61 -4.74 17.97
CA ARG A 190 2.49 -5.92 17.95
C ARG A 190 3.78 -5.67 18.73
N GLY A 191 4.41 -4.50 18.56
CA GLY A 191 5.61 -4.13 19.31
C GLY A 191 5.38 -4.10 20.83
N ARG A 192 4.28 -3.52 21.29
CA ARG A 192 3.91 -3.51 22.73
C ARG A 192 3.69 -4.92 23.28
N GLY A 193 3.06 -5.81 22.52
CA GLY A 193 2.86 -7.20 22.94
C GLY A 193 4.15 -8.02 23.03
N ALA A 194 5.22 -7.60 22.36
CA ALA A 194 6.54 -8.24 22.44
C ALA A 194 7.34 -7.78 23.67
N ASN A 195 7.14 -6.55 24.15
CA ASN A 195 7.86 -5.99 25.30
C ASN A 195 7.35 -6.48 26.67
N HIS A 196 6.19 -7.14 26.72
CA HIS A 196 5.58 -7.67 27.94
C HIS A 196 5.72 -9.21 28.06
N ARG A 197 6.65 -9.83 27.31
CA ARG A 197 6.93 -11.28 27.27
C ARG A 197 8.42 -11.57 27.34
#